data_AF-A0A2I0NFC5-F1
#
_entry.id   AF-A0A2I0NFC5-F1
#
_cell.length_a   1.000
_cell.length_b   1.000
_cell.length_c   1.000
_cell.angle_alpha   90.00
_cell.angle_beta   90.00
_cell.angle_gamma   90.00
#
_symmetry.space_group_name_H-M   'P 1'
#
loop_
_entity.id
_entity.type
_entity.pdbx_description
1 polymer ?
#
loop_
_entity_poly.entity_id
_entity_poly.type
_entity_poly.pdbx_seq_one_letter_code
_entity_poly.pdbx_strand_id
1 'polypeptide(L)'
;KETMSKKLIAVALVMLMLLVLPASATIKATSVEIRGQVSANNTSQDNNSVTVGFWNATNFAGFWYDIKDDLKTESLEILASTANASGNTIGGTDRTIDGDMLWYNTTKAAKTLKVKSNSKNNSEIDGAFTNGQYDVVGWMAQPYIAIKSNANKLAKLIIEQGNATAEKKTLTVGETWDIGEGWTLAAQSIDAKASPRQVWLVLSKDGVKKDDKVIGQGNAYVYVEKSFAGETDVPLFVTYVDSVFAGATTDMVQLRYTWAIGTSVTEPKTNDKFGSMEVVTADATNVQLKNKDTAITLTRDGTINVMGDVKFKVADSDTIRFYPMVTRTTPGIHEVRGTVVTGITAGQSWDATSFAGFWYDLKDNLKTETLNITVASGTRTIAADALWYNTSKAEKTLKVQSNNVSNNEINTAFSSTGKYSVVGWMAQPYIAIKNNANKLAKLIIEQGNATAEKKTLTVGETWDIGEGWTLAAQSIDAKASPRQVWLVLSKDGVKKDDKVIGQGTSYVYIEKSFAGETDVPQFVTY
;
A
#
# COMPACT_ATOMS: atom_id res chain seq x y z
N LYS A 1 54.71 -19.61 8.20
CA LYS A 1 54.29 -20.19 6.90
C LYS A 1 53.09 -21.07 7.21
N GLU A 2 51.89 -20.51 7.06
CA GLU A 2 51.03 -20.79 5.88
C GLU A 2 50.49 -22.22 5.97
N THR A 3 49.19 -22.53 5.97
CA THR A 3 48.02 -21.78 5.51
C THR A 3 46.75 -22.55 5.93
N MET A 4 45.67 -21.80 6.22
CA MET A 4 44.28 -21.99 5.74
C MET A 4 43.61 -23.38 5.84
N SER A 5 42.48 -23.55 6.53
CA SER A 5 41.12 -22.99 6.32
C SER A 5 40.18 -24.12 5.91
N LYS A 6 39.34 -24.59 6.85
CA LYS A 6 38.11 -25.32 6.54
C LYS A 6 36.95 -24.42 6.93
N LYS A 7 36.53 -23.54 6.02
CA LYS A 7 35.26 -22.82 6.13
C LYS A 7 34.16 -23.70 5.53
N LEU A 8 33.15 -23.99 6.35
CA LEU A 8 31.82 -24.40 5.92
C LEU A 8 31.33 -23.42 4.85
N ILE A 9 30.99 -23.96 3.68
CA ILE A 9 30.30 -23.24 2.61
C ILE A 9 28.84 -23.12 3.06
N ALA A 10 28.46 -21.94 3.55
CA ALA A 10 27.06 -21.55 3.61
C ALA A 10 26.61 -21.22 2.19
N VAL A 11 25.65 -21.99 1.69
CA VAL A 11 25.00 -21.78 0.39
C VAL A 11 24.14 -20.52 0.50
N ALA A 12 24.71 -19.37 0.12
CA ALA A 12 23.96 -18.17 -0.22
C ALA A 12 23.59 -18.27 -1.71
N LEU A 13 22.40 -18.82 -1.98
CA LEU A 13 21.83 -18.89 -3.32
C LEU A 13 21.29 -17.49 -3.69
N VAL A 14 22.20 -16.61 -4.10
CA VAL A 14 21.85 -15.34 -4.77
C VAL A 14 21.49 -15.71 -6.22
N MET A 15 20.22 -15.97 -6.50
CA MET A 15 19.72 -15.93 -7.88
C MET A 15 19.69 -14.47 -8.34
N LEU A 16 20.81 -14.04 -8.93
CA LEU A 16 20.86 -12.84 -9.74
C LEU A 16 20.22 -13.16 -11.10
N MET A 17 18.88 -13.18 -11.16
CA MET A 17 18.18 -13.07 -12.45
C MET A 17 18.36 -11.64 -12.96
N LEU A 18 19.38 -11.43 -13.78
CA LEU A 18 19.45 -10.27 -14.67
C LEU A 18 18.34 -10.40 -15.72
N LEU A 19 17.14 -9.94 -15.36
CA LEU A 19 16.13 -9.53 -16.31
C LEU A 19 16.68 -8.29 -17.03
N VAL A 20 17.23 -8.49 -18.22
CA VAL A 20 17.43 -7.41 -19.19
C VAL A 20 16.02 -6.97 -19.61
N LEU A 21 15.42 -6.06 -18.85
CA LEU A 21 14.24 -5.35 -19.29
C LEU A 21 14.68 -4.40 -20.40
N PRO A 22 14.07 -4.42 -21.60
CA PRO A 22 14.23 -3.31 -22.53
C PRO A 22 13.81 -2.04 -21.80
N ALA A 23 14.58 -0.97 -21.97
CA ALA A 23 14.30 0.35 -21.42
C ALA A 23 13.05 0.94 -22.10
N SER A 24 11.88 0.36 -21.83
CA SER A 24 10.61 1.02 -21.99
C SER A 24 10.58 2.11 -20.94
N ALA A 25 10.28 3.35 -21.33
CA ALA A 25 10.13 4.47 -20.42
C ALA A 25 9.29 4.03 -19.22
N THR A 26 9.94 3.84 -18.07
CA THR A 26 9.25 3.55 -16.83
C THR A 26 8.36 4.75 -16.56
N ILE A 27 7.05 4.60 -16.78
CA ILE A 27 6.07 5.39 -16.08
C ILE A 27 6.31 5.04 -14.61
N LYS A 28 7.15 5.82 -13.93
CA LYS A 28 7.21 5.78 -12.48
C LYS A 28 5.79 6.10 -12.05
N ALA A 29 5.07 5.10 -11.54
CA ALA A 29 3.83 5.34 -10.85
C ALA A 29 4.14 6.41 -9.78
N THR A 30 3.53 7.58 -9.93
CA THR A 30 3.71 8.71 -9.00
C THR A 30 3.01 8.43 -7.67
N SER A 31 2.22 7.35 -7.61
CA SER A 31 1.58 6.85 -6.42
C SER A 31 1.26 5.35 -6.49
N VAL A 32 1.09 4.74 -5.32
CA VAL A 32 0.59 3.38 -5.15
C VAL A 32 -0.75 3.45 -4.41
N GLU A 33 -1.79 2.89 -5.01
CA GLU A 33 -3.09 2.67 -4.35
C GLU A 33 -3.03 1.39 -3.53
N ILE A 34 -3.37 1.49 -2.24
CA ILE A 34 -3.47 0.35 -1.34
C ILE A 34 -4.93 0.23 -0.91
N ARG A 35 -5.64 -0.75 -1.47
CA ARG A 35 -7.06 -1.01 -1.19
C ARG A 35 -7.27 -1.91 0.02
N GLY A 36 -8.45 -1.83 0.60
CA GLY A 36 -8.99 -2.85 1.49
C GLY A 36 -9.84 -3.87 0.77
N GLN A 37 -10.38 -4.81 1.56
CA GLN A 37 -11.29 -5.83 1.06
C GLN A 37 -12.47 -5.17 0.35
N VAL A 38 -12.86 -5.73 -0.79
CA VAL A 38 -13.95 -5.20 -1.59
C VAL A 38 -15.27 -5.43 -0.85
N SER A 39 -16.02 -4.36 -0.56
CA SER A 39 -17.41 -4.48 -0.14
C SER A 39 -18.29 -4.59 -1.38
N ALA A 40 -19.02 -5.69 -1.42
CA ALA A 40 -20.10 -5.93 -2.35
C ALA A 40 -21.34 -6.28 -1.51
N ASN A 41 -22.52 -5.83 -1.96
CA ASN A 41 -23.82 -6.01 -1.32
C ASN A 41 -23.90 -7.28 -0.45
N ASN A 42 -23.87 -7.14 0.87
CA ASN A 42 -23.93 -8.26 1.80
C ASN A 42 -25.40 -8.62 2.00
N THR A 43 -25.92 -9.55 1.22
CA THR A 43 -27.32 -10.00 1.33
C THR A 43 -27.58 -10.96 2.50
N SER A 44 -26.70 -11.03 3.51
CA SER A 44 -26.96 -11.82 4.72
C SER A 44 -27.89 -11.05 5.66
N GLN A 45 -29.20 -11.27 5.49
CA GLN A 45 -30.23 -11.03 6.49
C GLN A 45 -30.03 -12.00 7.67
N ASP A 46 -29.07 -11.71 8.55
CA ASP A 46 -29.07 -12.31 9.88
C ASP A 46 -29.32 -11.22 10.92
N ASN A 47 -30.39 -11.42 11.68
CA ASN A 47 -31.01 -10.43 12.55
C ASN A 47 -30.07 -9.95 13.66
N ASN A 48 -30.03 -8.61 13.82
CA ASN A 48 -29.69 -7.83 15.02
C ASN A 48 -28.38 -7.01 15.08
N SER A 49 -27.59 -6.93 14.00
CA SER A 49 -26.70 -5.81 13.65
C SER A 49 -26.07 -6.15 12.31
N VAL A 50 -26.64 -5.65 11.21
CA VAL A 50 -26.10 -5.91 9.88
C VAL A 50 -25.03 -4.86 9.64
N THR A 51 -23.76 -5.25 9.53
CA THR A 51 -22.68 -4.35 9.11
C THR A 51 -22.53 -4.45 7.60
N VAL A 52 -22.66 -3.33 6.86
CA VAL A 52 -22.55 -3.32 5.38
C VAL A 52 -21.09 -3.39 4.94
N GLY A 53 -20.19 -2.83 5.74
CA GLY A 53 -18.75 -2.87 5.50
C GLY A 53 -17.99 -2.70 6.80
N PHE A 54 -17.03 -3.59 7.04
CA PHE A 54 -16.14 -3.53 8.20
C PHE A 54 -14.71 -3.74 7.74
N TRP A 55 -13.86 -2.78 8.06
CA TRP A 55 -12.45 -2.82 7.73
C TRP A 55 -11.59 -2.56 8.95
N ASN A 56 -10.58 -3.38 9.16
CA ASN A 56 -9.52 -3.13 10.12
C ASN A 56 -8.18 -3.53 9.48
N ALA A 57 -7.09 -3.51 10.25
CA ALA A 57 -5.77 -3.85 9.72
C ALA A 57 -5.66 -5.27 9.11
N THR A 58 -6.54 -6.21 9.44
CA THR A 58 -6.49 -7.58 8.92
C THR A 58 -7.07 -7.71 7.52
N ASN A 59 -7.93 -6.78 7.07
CA ASN A 59 -8.55 -6.83 5.74
C ASN A 59 -8.45 -5.51 4.97
N PHE A 60 -7.83 -4.47 5.54
CA PHE A 60 -7.49 -3.24 4.85
C PHE A 60 -6.01 -2.92 4.96
N ALA A 61 -5.28 -3.21 3.88
CA ALA A 61 -3.83 -3.01 3.75
C ALA A 61 -3.35 -1.57 4.01
N GLY A 62 -4.24 -0.58 3.99
CA GLY A 62 -3.90 0.80 4.30
C GLY A 62 -3.63 1.04 5.80
N PHE A 63 -4.35 0.36 6.69
CA PHE A 63 -4.19 0.56 8.14
C PHE A 63 -2.89 -0.02 8.68
N TRP A 64 -2.39 0.54 9.77
CA TRP A 64 -1.16 0.07 10.39
C TRP A 64 -1.34 -1.33 11.01
N TYR A 65 -0.35 -2.20 10.81
CA TYR A 65 -0.31 -3.54 11.38
C TYR A 65 1.12 -3.90 11.78
N ASP A 66 1.36 -4.26 13.05
CA ASP A 66 2.59 -4.91 13.48
C ASP A 66 2.41 -6.43 13.45
N ILE A 67 2.88 -7.07 12.38
CA ILE A 67 2.75 -8.52 12.21
C ILE A 67 3.55 -9.33 13.25
N LYS A 68 4.58 -8.76 13.88
CA LYS A 68 5.40 -9.48 14.87
C LYS A 68 4.64 -9.63 16.19
N ASP A 69 3.96 -8.56 16.59
CA ASP A 69 3.27 -8.45 17.87
C ASP A 69 1.73 -8.56 17.73
N ASP A 70 1.22 -8.79 16.50
CA ASP A 70 -0.21 -8.79 16.11
C ASP A 70 -0.99 -7.52 16.51
N LEU A 71 -0.30 -6.37 16.51
CA LEU A 71 -0.88 -5.10 16.94
C LEU A 71 -1.58 -4.38 15.79
N LYS A 72 -2.76 -3.87 16.10
CA LYS A 72 -3.68 -3.14 15.22
C LYS A 72 -4.62 -2.33 16.09
N THR A 73 -4.99 -1.12 15.67
CA THR A 73 -5.87 -0.25 16.48
C THR A 73 -7.02 0.35 15.71
N GLU A 74 -6.94 0.40 14.38
CA GLU A 74 -7.88 1.12 13.52
C GLU A 74 -9.01 0.21 13.02
N SER A 75 -10.23 0.74 13.01
CA SER A 75 -11.38 0.16 12.31
C SER A 75 -12.21 1.23 11.61
N LEU A 76 -12.76 0.89 10.45
CA LEU A 76 -13.74 1.67 9.69
C LEU A 76 -14.97 0.79 9.46
N GLU A 77 -16.13 1.28 9.86
CA GLU A 77 -17.37 0.53 9.84
C GLU A 77 -18.51 1.33 9.21
N ILE A 78 -19.30 0.66 8.38
CA ILE A 78 -20.57 1.15 7.87
C ILE A 78 -21.68 0.32 8.50
N LEU A 79 -22.43 0.96 9.40
CA LEU A 79 -23.59 0.35 10.06
C LEU A 79 -24.74 0.22 9.05
N ALA A 80 -25.53 -0.85 9.12
CA ALA A 80 -26.81 -0.97 8.41
C ALA A 80 -28.01 -0.69 9.33
N SER A 81 -29.20 -0.61 8.75
CA SER A 81 -30.45 -0.46 9.48
C SER A 81 -30.72 -1.64 10.44
N THR A 82 -31.15 -1.32 11.66
CA THR A 82 -32.10 -2.17 12.38
C THR A 82 -33.50 -1.73 11.99
N ALA A 83 -34.46 -2.66 11.95
CA ALA A 83 -35.72 -2.54 11.24
C ALA A 83 -36.68 -1.38 11.64
N ASN A 84 -36.29 -0.41 12.49
CA ASN A 84 -37.16 0.69 12.93
C ASN A 84 -36.42 1.98 13.37
N ALA A 85 -35.41 2.42 12.63
CA ALA A 85 -34.91 3.80 12.67
C ALA A 85 -34.29 4.13 11.31
N SER A 86 -34.30 5.40 10.88
CA SER A 86 -33.67 5.89 9.65
C SER A 86 -32.22 5.40 9.56
N GLY A 87 -32.02 4.26 8.92
CA GLY A 87 -30.79 3.48 8.96
C GLY A 87 -30.33 3.18 7.55
N ASN A 88 -29.03 2.91 7.42
CA ASN A 88 -28.36 2.81 6.15
C ASN A 88 -28.83 1.61 5.31
N THR A 89 -29.28 1.85 4.08
CA THR A 89 -29.73 0.83 3.12
C THR A 89 -28.89 0.82 1.85
N ILE A 90 -27.57 0.72 1.98
CA ILE A 90 -26.68 0.69 0.81
C ILE A 90 -26.92 -0.59 0.00
N GLY A 91 -27.60 -0.43 -1.15
CA GLY A 91 -27.96 -1.54 -2.03
C GLY A 91 -28.91 -1.11 -3.14
N GLY A 92 -28.96 -1.89 -4.22
CA GLY A 92 -29.77 -1.55 -5.39
C GLY A 92 -29.37 -0.20 -5.99
N THR A 93 -30.31 0.76 -6.03
CA THR A 93 -30.07 2.14 -6.49
C THR A 93 -29.53 3.07 -5.41
N ASP A 94 -29.63 2.68 -4.14
CA ASP A 94 -29.13 3.50 -3.04
C ASP A 94 -27.61 3.41 -2.94
N ARG A 95 -26.99 4.59 -2.93
CA ARG A 95 -25.54 4.82 -2.94
C ARG A 95 -25.14 5.77 -1.84
N THR A 96 -26.01 6.00 -0.87
CA THR A 96 -25.79 7.00 0.17
C THR A 96 -25.47 6.28 1.46
N ILE A 97 -24.35 6.66 2.10
CA ILE A 97 -24.14 6.38 3.51
C ILE A 97 -24.82 7.53 4.25
N ASP A 98 -25.90 7.25 4.97
CA ASP A 98 -26.61 8.27 5.74
C ASP A 98 -25.73 8.87 6.84
N GLY A 99 -26.11 10.05 7.33
CA GLY A 99 -25.46 10.67 8.48
C GLY A 99 -25.39 9.70 9.65
N ASP A 100 -24.28 9.73 10.39
CA ASP A 100 -24.00 8.87 11.54
C ASP A 100 -23.82 7.37 11.26
N MET A 101 -23.71 6.95 9.99
CA MET A 101 -23.61 5.53 9.62
C MET A 101 -22.19 5.07 9.26
N LEU A 102 -21.26 5.98 8.98
CA LEU A 102 -19.84 5.68 8.81
C LEU A 102 -19.09 6.03 10.08
N TRP A 103 -18.42 5.04 10.67
CA TRP A 103 -17.65 5.18 11.90
C TRP A 103 -16.19 4.83 11.66
N TYR A 104 -15.29 5.66 12.16
CA TYR A 104 -13.88 5.31 12.33
C TYR A 104 -13.57 5.28 13.82
N ASN A 105 -12.91 4.23 14.27
CA ASN A 105 -12.47 4.07 15.64
C ASN A 105 -10.98 3.74 15.65
N THR A 106 -10.26 4.35 16.59
CA THR A 106 -8.92 3.89 16.93
C THR A 106 -8.69 3.85 18.42
N THR A 107 -8.02 2.80 18.86
CA THR A 107 -7.58 2.61 20.25
C THR A 107 -6.05 2.72 20.32
N LYS A 108 -5.47 2.33 21.46
CA LYS A 108 -4.03 2.17 21.64
C LYS A 108 -3.66 0.70 21.86
N ALA A 109 -2.46 0.33 21.42
CA ALA A 109 -1.89 -0.98 21.65
C ALA A 109 -0.51 -0.84 22.30
N ALA A 110 -0.33 -1.50 23.45
CA ALA A 110 0.93 -1.48 24.18
C ALA A 110 1.99 -2.32 23.46
N LYS A 111 3.19 -1.76 23.31
CA LYS A 111 4.36 -2.38 22.72
C LYS A 111 5.55 -2.26 23.66
N THR A 112 6.25 -3.37 23.88
CA THR A 112 7.40 -3.42 24.78
C THR A 112 8.66 -2.86 24.11
N LEU A 113 9.34 -1.94 24.80
CA LEU A 113 10.62 -1.42 24.37
C LEU A 113 11.64 -2.56 24.23
N LYS A 114 12.40 -2.58 23.12
CA LYS A 114 13.42 -3.62 22.91
C LYS A 114 14.48 -3.62 24.00
N VAL A 115 14.83 -2.45 24.56
CA VAL A 115 15.75 -2.37 25.70
C VAL A 115 15.21 -3.06 26.94
N LYS A 116 13.90 -3.00 27.23
CA LYS A 116 13.29 -3.63 28.40
C LYS A 116 13.45 -5.15 28.37
N SER A 117 13.32 -5.75 27.19
CA SER A 117 13.45 -7.20 26.99
C SER A 117 14.89 -7.71 27.03
N ASN A 118 15.90 -6.84 26.93
CA ASN A 118 17.29 -7.26 26.70
C ASN A 118 18.32 -6.61 27.62
N SER A 119 17.98 -5.54 28.35
CA SER A 119 18.89 -4.88 29.28
C SER A 119 19.04 -5.68 30.57
N LYS A 120 20.24 -5.62 31.15
CA LYS A 120 20.55 -6.21 32.46
C LYS A 120 20.03 -5.34 33.61
N ASN A 121 19.87 -4.04 33.38
CA ASN A 121 19.35 -3.08 34.34
C ASN A 121 18.24 -2.26 33.70
N ASN A 122 17.05 -2.29 34.33
CA ASN A 122 15.85 -1.65 33.82
C ASN A 122 15.36 -0.50 34.70
N SER A 123 16.09 -0.09 35.74
CA SER A 123 15.61 0.93 36.70
C SER A 123 15.22 2.26 36.04
N GLU A 124 16.06 2.77 35.13
CA GLU A 124 15.80 4.00 34.38
C GLU A 124 14.58 3.85 33.44
N ILE A 125 14.41 2.67 32.85
CA ILE A 125 13.29 2.38 31.95
C ILE A 125 11.99 2.30 32.75
N ASP A 126 12.00 1.59 33.87
CA ASP A 126 10.83 1.39 34.73
C ASP A 126 10.39 2.67 35.43
N GLY A 127 11.31 3.62 35.66
CA GLY A 127 10.98 4.96 36.15
C GLY A 127 10.30 5.85 35.11
N ALA A 128 10.52 5.62 33.82
CA ALA A 128 10.01 6.46 32.73
C ALA A 128 8.83 5.85 31.96
N PHE A 129 8.75 4.51 31.92
CA PHE A 129 7.75 3.76 31.18
C PHE A 129 7.11 2.70 32.07
N THR A 130 5.78 2.73 32.17
CA THR A 130 5.02 1.67 32.85
C THR A 130 5.30 0.32 32.17
N ASN A 131 5.82 -0.66 32.94
CA ASN A 131 6.24 -1.98 32.44
C ASN A 131 7.28 -1.97 31.30
N GLY A 132 7.97 -0.85 31.07
CA GLY A 132 8.85 -0.68 29.91
C GLY A 132 8.12 -0.72 28.56
N GLN A 133 6.86 -0.27 28.53
CA GLN A 133 6.01 -0.24 27.34
C GLN A 133 5.70 1.18 26.89
N TYR A 134 5.49 1.34 25.59
CA TYR A 134 4.90 2.52 24.98
C TYR A 134 3.67 2.10 24.17
N ASP A 135 2.76 3.03 23.94
CA ASP A 135 1.51 2.74 23.24
C ASP A 135 1.56 3.25 21.80
N VAL A 136 1.18 2.40 20.85
CA VAL A 136 1.04 2.74 19.44
C VAL A 136 -0.43 2.96 19.11
N VAL A 137 -0.71 3.99 18.31
CA VAL A 137 -2.04 4.35 17.81
C VAL A 137 -1.94 4.52 16.31
N GLY A 138 -2.67 3.74 15.55
CA GLY A 138 -2.95 4.04 14.14
C GLY A 138 -3.87 5.25 14.04
N TRP A 139 -3.46 6.26 13.28
CA TRP A 139 -4.25 7.46 13.06
C TRP A 139 -4.28 7.77 11.57
N MET A 140 -5.44 7.51 10.94
CA MET A 140 -5.67 7.74 9.51
C MET A 140 -4.62 7.04 8.65
N ALA A 141 -4.42 5.75 8.89
CA ALA A 141 -3.51 4.87 8.16
C ALA A 141 -2.00 5.16 8.36
N GLN A 142 -1.63 5.83 9.44
CA GLN A 142 -0.24 6.05 9.85
C GLN A 142 -0.06 5.70 11.34
N PRO A 143 1.05 5.05 11.73
CA PRO A 143 1.34 4.81 13.14
C PRO A 143 1.85 6.07 13.86
N TYR A 144 1.36 6.26 15.07
CA TYR A 144 1.80 7.27 16.04
C TYR A 144 2.05 6.63 17.40
N ILE A 145 2.78 7.34 18.25
CA ILE A 145 2.96 7.00 19.66
C ILE A 145 2.01 7.84 20.51
N ALA A 146 1.27 7.19 21.40
CA ALA A 146 0.45 7.87 22.41
C ALA A 146 1.33 8.43 23.53
N ILE A 147 1.35 9.76 23.65
CA ILE A 147 2.09 10.49 24.67
C ILE A 147 1.45 10.18 26.03
N LYS A 148 2.24 9.62 26.95
CA LYS A 148 1.78 9.21 28.29
C LYS A 148 0.54 8.33 28.25
N SER A 149 0.48 7.40 27.30
CA SER A 149 -0.65 6.48 27.14
C SER A 149 -1.98 7.16 26.82
N ASN A 150 -1.97 8.41 26.32
CA ASN A 150 -3.20 9.07 25.88
C ASN A 150 -3.45 8.84 24.38
N ALA A 151 -4.48 8.07 24.03
CA ALA A 151 -4.80 7.73 22.64
C ALA A 151 -5.13 8.94 21.75
N ASN A 152 -5.53 10.07 22.35
CA ASN A 152 -5.79 11.32 21.64
C ASN A 152 -4.61 12.32 21.68
N LYS A 153 -3.43 11.96 22.21
CA LYS A 153 -2.23 12.81 22.17
C LYS A 153 -1.09 12.08 21.50
N LEU A 154 -0.78 12.45 20.27
CA LEU A 154 0.03 11.65 19.36
C LEU A 154 1.34 12.36 18.98
N ALA A 155 2.43 11.61 18.92
CA ALA A 155 3.70 12.02 18.34
C ALA A 155 4.18 10.97 17.33
N LYS A 156 4.94 11.39 16.31
CA LYS A 156 5.55 10.44 15.37
C LYS A 156 6.70 9.69 16.02
N LEU A 157 6.85 8.42 15.67
CA LEU A 157 8.06 7.66 15.97
C LEU A 157 9.18 8.11 15.02
N ILE A 158 10.32 8.53 15.55
CA ILE A 158 11.50 8.90 14.75
C ILE A 158 12.31 7.64 14.44
N ILE A 159 12.59 6.85 15.47
CA ILE A 159 13.40 5.64 15.36
C ILE A 159 12.96 4.61 16.40
N GLU A 160 12.97 3.33 16.01
CA GLU A 160 12.92 2.17 16.90
C GLU A 160 13.93 1.14 16.37
N GLN A 161 15.03 0.92 17.10
CA GLN A 161 16.00 -0.13 16.77
C GLN A 161 15.58 -1.47 17.39
N GLY A 162 15.67 -2.52 16.57
CA GLY A 162 15.51 -3.92 16.92
C GLY A 162 16.76 -4.57 17.53
N ASN A 163 16.80 -5.90 17.42
CA ASN A 163 17.85 -6.74 18.01
C ASN A 163 18.97 -7.11 17.02
N ALA A 164 18.84 -6.76 15.74
CA ALA A 164 19.80 -7.16 14.72
C ALA A 164 21.14 -6.41 14.89
N THR A 165 22.26 -7.10 14.67
CA THR A 165 23.60 -6.51 14.80
C THR A 165 23.81 -5.34 13.84
N ALA A 166 23.20 -5.38 12.65
CA ALA A 166 23.27 -4.31 11.66
C ALA A 166 22.60 -3.00 12.11
N GLU A 167 21.74 -3.05 13.13
CA GLU A 167 21.05 -1.87 13.67
C GLU A 167 21.83 -1.18 14.80
N LYS A 168 22.98 -1.72 15.23
CA LYS A 168 23.83 -1.06 16.22
C LYS A 168 24.40 0.24 15.65
N LYS A 169 24.34 1.32 16.42
CA LYS A 169 25.05 2.57 16.10
C LYS A 169 26.39 2.57 16.82
N THR A 170 27.49 2.71 16.07
CA THR A 170 28.81 3.01 16.63
C THR A 170 29.04 4.51 16.56
N LEU A 171 29.51 5.09 17.67
CA LEU A 171 29.95 6.48 17.76
C LEU A 171 31.39 6.54 18.25
N THR A 172 32.21 7.30 17.53
CA THR A 172 33.54 7.69 18.03
C THR A 172 33.39 8.86 19.01
N VAL A 173 34.26 8.96 20.02
CA VAL A 173 34.29 10.15 20.88
C VAL A 173 34.54 11.40 20.02
N GLY A 174 33.71 12.43 20.23
CA GLY A 174 33.65 13.65 19.43
C GLY A 174 32.69 13.58 18.24
N GLU A 175 32.16 12.41 17.89
CA GLU A 175 31.14 12.24 16.85
C GLU A 175 29.74 12.56 17.39
N THR A 176 28.91 13.16 16.53
CA THR A 176 27.49 13.41 16.78
C THR A 176 26.65 12.54 15.85
N TRP A 177 25.72 11.78 16.43
CA TRP A 177 24.69 11.08 15.68
C TRP A 177 23.51 12.01 15.42
N ASP A 178 23.14 12.20 14.15
CA ASP A 178 21.81 12.71 13.80
C ASP A 178 20.77 11.58 13.87
N ILE A 179 19.86 11.69 14.83
CA ILE A 179 18.81 10.70 15.08
C ILE A 179 17.59 10.98 14.17
N GLY A 180 17.43 12.22 13.69
CA GLY A 180 16.28 12.67 12.91
C GLY A 180 15.43 13.71 13.64
N GLU A 181 14.69 14.49 12.85
CA GLU A 181 13.88 15.63 13.31
C GLU A 181 14.66 16.60 14.22
N GLY A 182 15.98 16.77 14.05
CA GLY A 182 16.79 17.68 14.85
C GLY A 182 17.25 17.14 16.21
N TRP A 183 16.90 15.89 16.56
CA TRP A 183 17.52 15.20 17.69
C TRP A 183 18.94 14.74 17.34
N THR A 184 19.88 15.01 18.25
CA THR A 184 21.27 14.58 18.09
C THR A 184 21.85 14.04 19.39
N LEU A 185 22.72 13.03 19.30
CA LEU A 185 23.42 12.44 20.44
C LEU A 185 24.92 12.40 20.18
N ALA A 186 25.70 13.05 21.05
CA ALA A 186 27.15 13.11 20.95
C ALA A 186 27.83 12.29 22.06
N ALA A 187 28.90 11.58 21.72
CA ALA A 187 29.77 10.92 22.70
C ALA A 187 30.91 11.87 23.08
N GLN A 188 30.91 12.41 24.29
CA GLN A 188 31.88 13.43 24.71
C GLN A 188 33.19 12.85 25.23
N SER A 189 33.11 11.79 26.02
CA SER A 189 34.28 11.11 26.58
C SER A 189 33.91 9.72 27.08
N ILE A 190 34.92 8.91 27.40
CA ILE A 190 34.74 7.63 28.08
C ILE A 190 35.60 7.55 29.34
N ASP A 191 35.17 6.72 30.30
CA ASP A 191 36.01 6.22 31.37
C ASP A 191 36.22 4.71 31.17
N ALA A 192 37.39 4.36 30.64
CA ALA A 192 37.79 2.99 30.40
C ALA A 192 38.29 2.25 31.65
N LYS A 193 38.57 2.97 32.74
CA LYS A 193 39.07 2.42 34.01
C LYS A 193 37.94 2.09 34.97
N ALA A 194 36.78 2.72 34.81
CA ALA A 194 35.57 2.37 35.53
C ALA A 194 35.12 0.92 35.27
N SER A 195 34.45 0.31 36.26
CA SER A 195 33.86 -1.03 36.16
C SER A 195 32.39 -1.00 36.62
N PRO A 196 31.41 -1.06 35.70
CA PRO A 196 31.58 -1.15 34.24
C PRO A 196 32.16 0.13 33.64
N ARG A 197 32.78 0.02 32.45
CA ARG A 197 33.25 1.18 31.67
C ARG A 197 32.11 2.14 31.42
N GLN A 198 32.40 3.44 31.33
CA GLN A 198 31.38 4.48 31.23
C GLN A 198 31.60 5.37 30.00
N VAL A 199 30.52 5.99 29.53
CA VAL A 199 30.53 6.99 28.45
C VAL A 199 29.74 8.22 28.90
N TRP A 200 30.24 9.42 28.60
CA TRP A 200 29.48 10.66 28.73
C TRP A 200 28.76 10.97 27.43
N LEU A 201 27.44 10.95 27.46
CA LEU A 201 26.57 11.27 26.33
C LEU A 201 25.89 12.62 26.53
N VAL A 202 25.78 13.40 25.45
CA VAL A 202 25.05 14.67 25.41
C VAL A 202 23.95 14.57 24.37
N LEU A 203 22.70 14.74 24.80
CA LEU A 203 21.52 14.79 23.95
C LEU A 203 21.15 16.24 23.68
N SER A 204 20.94 16.58 22.41
CA SER A 204 20.55 17.92 21.96
C SER A 204 19.36 17.86 21.00
N LYS A 205 18.56 18.92 21.00
CA LYS A 205 17.45 19.14 20.07
C LYS A 205 17.65 20.48 19.38
N ASP A 206 17.71 20.48 18.06
CA ASP A 206 17.92 21.68 17.23
C ASP A 206 19.15 22.49 17.67
N GLY A 207 20.24 21.78 18.00
CA GLY A 207 21.49 22.36 18.48
C GLY A 207 21.50 22.79 19.96
N VAL A 208 20.36 22.75 20.65
CA VAL A 208 20.24 23.11 22.07
C VAL A 208 20.39 21.86 22.93
N LYS A 209 21.32 21.89 23.90
CA LYS A 209 21.50 20.79 24.86
C LYS A 209 20.22 20.59 25.68
N LYS A 210 19.75 19.34 25.75
CA LYS A 210 18.58 18.93 26.52
C LYS A 210 18.96 18.19 27.80
N ASP A 211 19.95 17.31 27.70
CA ASP A 211 20.38 16.47 28.82
C ASP A 211 21.79 15.94 28.56
N ASP A 212 22.48 15.57 29.63
CA ASP A 212 23.78 14.90 29.54
C ASP A 212 24.04 14.01 30.76
N LYS A 213 24.54 12.80 30.50
CA LYS A 213 24.70 11.76 31.53
C LYS A 213 25.94 10.91 31.29
N VAL A 214 26.60 10.50 32.38
CA VAL A 214 27.61 9.44 32.37
C VAL A 214 26.91 8.10 32.57
N ILE A 215 26.96 7.22 31.57
CA ILE A 215 26.25 5.95 31.56
C ILE A 215 27.25 4.80 31.52
N GLY A 216 27.12 3.88 32.47
CA GLY A 216 27.89 2.63 32.46
C GLY A 216 27.42 1.67 31.38
N GLN A 217 28.36 0.96 30.77
CA GLN A 217 28.09 -0.13 29.85
C GLN A 217 27.10 -1.11 30.47
N GLY A 218 26.10 -1.51 29.68
CA GLY A 218 25.05 -2.40 30.12
C GLY A 218 23.82 -1.70 30.71
N ASN A 219 23.80 -0.36 30.73
CA ASN A 219 22.67 0.45 31.18
C ASN A 219 22.05 1.27 30.04
N ALA A 220 20.84 1.77 30.27
CA ALA A 220 20.13 2.65 29.35
C ALA A 220 20.31 4.12 29.72
N TYR A 221 20.45 4.96 28.70
CA TYR A 221 20.24 6.39 28.76
C TYR A 221 18.75 6.66 28.48
N VAL A 222 18.06 7.36 29.37
CA VAL A 222 16.66 7.79 29.19
C VAL A 222 16.58 9.29 29.39
N TYR A 223 15.96 9.99 28.44
CA TYR A 223 15.61 11.40 28.58
C TYR A 223 14.10 11.56 28.74
N VAL A 224 13.73 12.26 29.81
CA VAL A 224 12.36 12.58 30.18
C VAL A 224 12.23 14.10 30.21
N GLU A 225 11.36 14.64 29.36
CA GLU A 225 11.02 16.05 29.36
C GLU A 225 10.01 16.33 30.48
N LYS A 226 10.28 17.35 31.30
CA LYS A 226 9.48 17.61 32.51
C LYS A 226 8.06 18.04 32.18
N SER A 227 7.89 18.79 31.10
CA SER A 227 6.59 19.25 30.62
C SER A 227 6.57 19.25 29.10
N PHE A 228 5.67 18.44 28.53
CA PHE A 228 5.52 18.30 27.09
C PHE A 228 4.07 17.91 26.75
N ALA A 229 3.47 18.54 25.74
CA ALA A 229 2.08 18.27 25.32
C ALA A 229 1.02 18.35 26.44
N GLY A 230 1.25 19.22 27.44
CA GLY A 230 0.40 19.35 28.62
C GLY A 230 0.48 18.18 29.61
N GLU A 231 1.46 17.28 29.44
CA GLU A 231 1.74 16.17 30.34
C GLU A 231 3.06 16.39 31.09
N THR A 232 3.22 15.73 32.24
CA THR A 232 4.47 15.73 32.99
C THR A 232 5.27 14.45 32.77
N ASP A 233 6.59 14.57 32.90
CA ASP A 233 7.54 13.46 32.87
C ASP A 233 7.33 12.57 31.64
N VAL A 234 7.50 13.17 30.45
CA VAL A 234 7.30 12.51 29.16
C VAL A 234 8.63 11.96 28.65
N PRO A 235 8.81 10.65 28.52
CA PRO A 235 10.00 10.10 27.89
C PRO A 235 10.02 10.40 26.39
N LEU A 236 11.09 11.02 25.91
CA LEU A 236 11.24 11.38 24.49
C LEU A 236 12.37 10.62 23.79
N PHE A 237 13.32 10.08 24.56
CA PHE A 237 14.48 9.38 23.99
C PHE A 237 15.00 8.29 24.93
N VAL A 238 15.34 7.14 24.36
CA VAL A 238 15.98 6.01 25.04
C VAL A 238 17.09 5.47 24.15
N THR A 239 18.25 5.12 24.72
CA THR A 239 19.25 4.29 24.05
C THR A 239 20.01 3.43 25.03
N TYR A 240 20.51 2.27 24.60
CA TYR A 240 21.25 1.33 25.43
C TYR A 240 22.74 1.34 25.10
N VAL A 241 23.59 1.48 26.12
CA VAL A 241 25.05 1.40 25.98
C VAL A 241 25.46 -0.07 25.95
N ASP A 242 25.59 -0.64 24.75
CA ASP A 242 25.93 -2.05 24.54
C ASP A 242 27.39 -2.34 24.88
N SER A 243 28.31 -1.48 24.45
CA SER A 243 29.74 -1.64 24.68
C SER A 243 30.51 -0.32 24.63
N VAL A 244 31.51 -0.18 25.50
CA VAL A 244 32.45 0.96 25.51
C VAL A 244 33.87 0.43 25.25
N PHE A 245 34.49 0.94 24.20
CA PHE A 245 35.81 0.51 23.75
C PHE A 245 36.82 1.63 23.91
N ALA A 246 37.88 1.35 24.65
CA ALA A 246 39.10 2.14 24.61
C ALA A 246 39.96 1.64 23.44
N GLY A 247 40.07 2.45 22.39
CA GLY A 247 40.83 2.10 21.20
C GLY A 247 42.27 2.60 21.30
N ALA A 248 43.17 2.01 20.51
CA ALA A 248 44.57 2.49 20.44
C ALA A 248 44.66 3.90 19.83
N THR A 249 43.71 4.27 18.97
CA THR A 249 43.67 5.55 18.25
C THR A 249 42.48 6.40 18.65
N THR A 250 41.30 5.79 18.79
CA THR A 250 40.05 6.47 19.11
C THR A 250 39.17 5.62 20.00
N ASP A 251 38.61 6.27 21.00
CA ASP A 251 37.61 5.68 21.87
C ASP A 251 36.25 5.68 21.19
N MET A 252 35.45 4.64 21.42
CA MET A 252 34.14 4.48 20.78
C MET A 252 33.13 3.81 21.69
N VAL A 253 31.85 4.06 21.40
CA VAL A 253 30.71 3.45 22.05
C VAL A 253 29.81 2.79 21.01
N GLN A 254 29.27 1.62 21.35
CA GLN A 254 28.18 0.99 20.61
C GLN A 254 26.86 1.19 21.35
N LEU A 255 25.88 1.70 20.63
CA LEU A 255 24.51 1.96 21.07
C LEU A 255 23.54 1.05 20.32
N ARG A 256 22.43 0.70 20.97
CA ARG A 256 21.35 -0.10 20.36
C ARG A 256 20.03 0.12 21.10
N TYR A 257 18.97 -0.50 20.59
CA TYR A 257 17.62 -0.41 21.16
C TYR A 257 17.15 1.05 21.31
N THR A 258 17.65 1.93 20.44
CA THR A 258 17.30 3.35 20.46
C THR A 258 15.84 3.51 20.08
N TRP A 259 15.10 4.28 20.89
CA TRP A 259 13.71 4.64 20.65
C TRP A 259 13.57 6.14 20.87
N ALA A 260 12.95 6.84 19.92
CA ALA A 260 12.74 8.28 20.04
C ALA A 260 11.46 8.72 19.34
N ILE A 261 10.79 9.73 19.89
CA ILE A 261 9.59 10.34 19.31
C ILE A 261 9.80 11.81 18.96
N GLY A 262 9.01 12.27 17.99
CA GLY A 262 8.95 13.65 17.54
C GLY A 262 8.40 14.58 18.61
N THR A 263 8.71 15.86 18.44
CA THR A 263 8.21 16.93 19.33
C THR A 263 6.97 17.64 18.77
N SER A 264 6.54 17.31 17.54
CA SER A 264 5.29 17.78 16.96
C SER A 264 4.12 16.92 17.45
N VAL A 265 3.13 17.57 18.08
CA VAL A 265 1.98 16.90 18.69
C VAL A 265 0.76 17.00 17.78
N THR A 266 0.10 15.87 17.57
CA THR A 266 -1.25 15.79 16.99
C THR A 266 -2.24 15.44 18.10
N GLU A 267 -3.22 16.29 18.37
CA GLU A 267 -4.18 16.09 19.45
C GLU A 267 -5.63 16.27 18.95
N PRO A 268 -6.28 15.22 18.42
CA PRO A 268 -7.69 15.29 18.07
C PRO A 268 -8.59 15.55 19.29
N LYS A 269 -9.56 16.43 19.11
CA LYS A 269 -10.53 16.86 20.12
C LYS A 269 -11.95 16.68 19.60
N THR A 270 -12.90 16.51 20.51
CA THR A 270 -14.33 16.44 20.16
C THR A 270 -14.74 17.65 19.33
N ASN A 271 -15.51 17.40 18.27
CA ASN A 271 -15.93 18.33 17.22
C ASN A 271 -14.85 18.74 16.19
N ASP A 272 -13.61 18.25 16.29
CA ASP A 272 -12.64 18.39 15.20
C ASP A 272 -13.14 17.65 13.96
N LYS A 273 -12.92 18.25 12.77
CA LYS A 273 -13.36 17.69 11.48
C LYS A 273 -12.17 17.25 10.63
N PHE A 274 -12.28 16.06 10.06
CA PHE A 274 -11.31 15.46 9.17
C PHE A 274 -12.01 14.92 7.93
N GLY A 275 -11.99 15.68 6.85
CA GLY A 275 -12.76 15.35 5.65
C GLY A 275 -14.26 15.35 5.94
N SER A 276 -14.92 14.23 5.68
CA SER A 276 -16.35 14.02 5.95
C SER A 276 -16.63 13.54 7.38
N MET A 277 -15.60 13.34 8.20
CA MET A 277 -15.71 12.74 9.53
C MET A 277 -15.54 13.80 10.62
N GLU A 278 -16.30 13.71 11.70
CA GLU A 278 -16.21 14.56 12.89
C GLU A 278 -15.91 13.70 14.12
N VAL A 279 -15.00 14.18 14.98
CA VAL A 279 -14.64 13.52 16.24
C VAL A 279 -15.80 13.63 17.23
N VAL A 280 -16.28 12.48 17.71
CA VAL A 280 -17.35 12.38 18.72
C VAL A 280 -16.84 11.92 20.08
N THR A 281 -15.67 11.27 20.12
CA THR A 281 -14.99 10.88 21.36
C THR A 281 -13.50 11.00 21.15
N ALA A 282 -12.80 11.59 22.13
CA ALA A 282 -11.35 11.69 22.14
C ALA A 282 -10.89 11.68 23.60
N ASP A 283 -10.28 10.58 24.02
CA ASP A 283 -9.79 10.40 25.38
C ASP A 283 -8.52 9.55 25.43
N ALA A 284 -8.08 9.19 26.64
CA ALA A 284 -6.85 8.43 26.86
C ALA A 284 -6.90 7.00 26.30
N THR A 285 -8.09 6.47 25.99
CA THR A 285 -8.31 5.08 25.57
C THR A 285 -8.60 4.95 24.09
N ASN A 286 -9.39 5.87 23.53
CA ASN A 286 -9.81 5.80 22.13
C ASN A 286 -10.13 7.19 21.53
N VAL A 287 -10.17 7.22 20.21
CA VAL A 287 -10.71 8.33 19.43
C VAL A 287 -11.71 7.77 18.41
N GLN A 288 -12.91 8.34 18.39
CA GLN A 288 -14.00 7.93 17.50
C GLN A 288 -14.46 9.10 16.66
N LEU A 289 -14.65 8.84 15.37
CA LEU A 289 -15.16 9.77 14.39
C LEU A 289 -16.37 9.17 13.68
N LYS A 290 -17.35 10.00 13.32
CA LYS A 290 -18.46 9.59 12.44
C LYS A 290 -18.75 10.65 11.39
N ASN A 291 -19.45 10.31 10.31
CA ASN A 291 -19.98 11.28 9.35
C ASN A 291 -21.20 12.03 9.95
N LYS A 292 -20.92 12.86 10.95
CA LYS A 292 -21.96 13.43 11.82
C LYS A 292 -22.95 14.28 11.04
N ASP A 293 -24.23 13.91 11.13
CA ASP A 293 -25.38 14.59 10.51
C ASP A 293 -25.25 14.82 8.98
N THR A 294 -24.28 14.17 8.32
CA THR A 294 -23.91 14.45 6.92
C THR A 294 -23.81 13.15 6.13
N ALA A 295 -24.65 13.02 5.11
CA ALA A 295 -24.62 11.88 4.21
C ALA A 295 -23.40 11.91 3.27
N ILE A 296 -22.92 10.73 2.88
CA ILE A 296 -21.84 10.54 1.90
C ILE A 296 -22.38 9.78 0.69
N THR A 297 -22.36 10.38 -0.49
CA THR A 297 -22.77 9.71 -1.73
C THR A 297 -21.60 8.97 -2.38
N LEU A 298 -21.76 7.66 -2.57
CA LEU A 298 -20.87 6.78 -3.32
C LEU A 298 -21.14 6.91 -4.82
N THR A 299 -20.76 8.07 -5.37
CA THR A 299 -20.89 8.39 -6.79
C THR A 299 -20.16 7.37 -7.64
N ARG A 300 -20.80 6.91 -8.72
CA ARG A 300 -20.21 6.03 -9.74
C ARG A 300 -18.87 6.56 -10.24
N ASP A 301 -17.92 5.66 -10.47
CA ASP A 301 -16.54 6.00 -10.88
C ASP A 301 -15.84 6.99 -9.93
N GLY A 302 -16.42 7.19 -8.74
CA GLY A 302 -16.01 8.19 -7.78
C GLY A 302 -14.82 7.74 -6.96
N THR A 303 -13.98 8.71 -6.60
CA THR A 303 -13.03 8.59 -5.49
C THR A 303 -13.48 9.56 -4.40
N ILE A 304 -14.08 9.04 -3.34
CA ILE A 304 -14.73 9.82 -2.29
C ILE A 304 -13.75 9.98 -1.13
N ASN A 305 -13.37 11.21 -0.81
CA ASN A 305 -12.52 11.47 0.36
C ASN A 305 -13.31 11.19 1.65
N VAL A 306 -12.74 10.42 2.58
CA VAL A 306 -13.36 10.13 3.89
C VAL A 306 -12.69 10.98 4.97
N MET A 307 -11.41 10.72 5.24
CA MET A 307 -10.60 11.46 6.22
C MET A 307 -9.10 11.23 5.94
N GLY A 308 -8.26 12.24 6.14
CA GLY A 308 -6.81 12.13 5.89
C GLY A 308 -6.51 11.49 4.52
N ASP A 309 -5.72 10.42 4.53
CA ASP A 309 -5.38 9.64 3.33
C ASP A 309 -6.43 8.57 2.95
N VAL A 310 -7.43 8.34 3.81
CA VAL A 310 -8.47 7.31 3.62
C VAL A 310 -9.58 7.82 2.71
N LYS A 311 -9.86 7.05 1.65
CA LYS A 311 -10.87 7.34 0.64
C LYS A 311 -11.69 6.09 0.31
N PHE A 312 -12.85 6.24 -0.31
CA PHE A 312 -13.52 5.14 -1.01
C PHE A 312 -13.30 5.24 -2.52
N LYS A 313 -13.01 4.12 -3.16
CA LYS A 313 -13.04 3.97 -4.62
C LYS A 313 -14.29 3.20 -5.01
N VAL A 314 -15.09 3.77 -5.90
CA VAL A 314 -16.43 3.26 -6.25
C VAL A 314 -16.46 2.80 -7.70
N ALA A 315 -17.05 1.63 -7.95
CA ALA A 315 -17.20 1.08 -9.28
C ALA A 315 -18.12 1.93 -10.19
N ASP A 316 -17.77 1.99 -11.48
CA ASP A 316 -18.67 2.41 -12.55
C ASP A 316 -19.65 1.29 -12.95
N SER A 317 -20.58 0.96 -12.06
CA SER A 317 -21.52 -0.18 -12.22
C SER A 317 -22.86 0.16 -11.59
N ASP A 318 -23.98 -0.43 -12.06
CA ASP A 318 -25.31 -0.25 -11.43
C ASP A 318 -25.36 -0.90 -10.06
N THR A 319 -24.78 -2.08 -9.93
CA THR A 319 -24.55 -2.74 -8.65
C THR A 319 -23.48 -1.97 -7.88
N ILE A 320 -23.77 -1.64 -6.62
CA ILE A 320 -22.80 -0.97 -5.77
C ILE A 320 -21.64 -1.90 -5.43
N ARG A 321 -20.43 -1.37 -5.61
CA ARG A 321 -19.19 -2.02 -5.25
C ARG A 321 -18.14 -0.96 -4.99
N PHE A 322 -17.46 -1.08 -3.86
CA PHE A 322 -16.46 -0.10 -3.46
C PHE A 322 -15.50 -0.73 -2.45
N TYR A 323 -14.40 -0.03 -2.19
CA TYR A 323 -13.45 -0.38 -1.14
C TYR A 323 -12.82 0.88 -0.56
N PRO A 324 -12.38 0.86 0.72
CA PRO A 324 -11.52 1.89 1.24
C PRO A 324 -10.13 1.76 0.61
N MET A 325 -9.44 2.88 0.45
CA MET A 325 -8.09 2.93 -0.07
C MET A 325 -7.27 4.03 0.60
N VAL A 326 -5.96 3.89 0.54
CA VAL A 326 -4.99 4.97 0.77
C VAL A 326 -4.06 5.09 -0.44
N THR A 327 -3.51 6.28 -0.65
CA THR A 327 -2.56 6.56 -1.73
C THR A 327 -1.19 6.86 -1.14
N ARG A 328 -0.16 6.10 -1.53
CA ARG A 328 1.23 6.35 -1.14
C ARG A 328 1.95 7.05 -2.28
N THR A 329 2.41 8.28 -2.06
CA THR A 329 3.06 9.12 -3.08
C THR A 329 4.57 9.22 -2.91
N THR A 330 5.11 8.73 -1.79
CA THR A 330 6.55 8.75 -1.55
C THR A 330 7.26 7.77 -2.50
N PRO A 331 8.34 8.16 -3.17
CA PRO A 331 9.11 7.24 -4.00
C PRO A 331 9.69 6.10 -3.16
N GLY A 332 9.61 4.87 -3.65
CA GLY A 332 10.19 3.71 -2.97
C GLY A 332 9.39 2.43 -3.20
N ILE A 333 9.78 1.38 -2.50
CA ILE A 333 9.04 0.11 -2.45
C ILE A 333 7.96 0.27 -1.38
N HIS A 334 6.72 0.04 -1.77
CA HIS A 334 5.57 -0.01 -0.86
C HIS A 334 5.09 -1.44 -0.71
N GLU A 335 4.85 -1.86 0.52
CA GLU A 335 4.21 -3.13 0.80
C GLU A 335 2.70 -3.03 0.53
N VAL A 336 2.17 -4.02 -0.19
CA VAL A 336 0.74 -4.24 -0.36
C VAL A 336 0.44 -5.62 0.20
N ARG A 337 -0.30 -5.69 1.31
CA ARG A 337 -0.61 -6.96 1.98
C ARG A 337 -1.95 -7.56 1.55
N GLY A 338 -2.08 -8.87 1.74
CA GLY A 338 -3.37 -9.56 1.72
C GLY A 338 -4.02 -9.60 3.10
N THR A 339 -5.17 -10.25 3.19
CA THR A 339 -5.85 -10.48 4.45
C THR A 339 -4.96 -11.31 5.37
N VAL A 340 -4.92 -10.92 6.64
CA VAL A 340 -4.13 -11.62 7.67
C VAL A 340 -4.83 -12.92 8.04
N VAL A 341 -4.06 -14.01 8.13
CA VAL A 341 -4.56 -15.30 8.60
C VAL A 341 -3.84 -15.71 9.88
N THR A 342 -4.61 -16.11 10.88
CA THR A 342 -4.13 -16.67 12.14
C THR A 342 -4.61 -18.11 12.28
N GLY A 343 -3.68 -19.05 12.53
CA GLY A 343 -4.01 -20.47 12.75
C GLY A 343 -4.70 -21.13 11.55
N ILE A 344 -3.92 -21.68 10.62
CA ILE A 344 -4.46 -22.42 9.47
C ILE A 344 -4.90 -23.81 9.93
N THR A 345 -6.22 -24.04 10.00
CA THR A 345 -6.83 -25.35 10.35
C THR A 345 -7.46 -26.04 9.14
N ALA A 346 -7.88 -25.26 8.15
CA ALA A 346 -8.24 -25.67 6.79
C ALA A 346 -7.50 -24.75 5.82
N GLY A 347 -7.20 -25.22 4.60
CA GLY A 347 -6.44 -24.45 3.59
C GLY A 347 -6.96 -23.02 3.41
N GLN A 348 -6.08 -22.12 2.97
CA GLN A 348 -6.38 -20.70 2.80
C GLN A 348 -6.23 -20.30 1.34
N SER A 349 -7.02 -19.32 0.93
CA SER A 349 -7.01 -18.76 -0.41
C SER A 349 -7.09 -17.25 -0.36
N TRP A 350 -6.25 -16.62 -1.16
CA TRP A 350 -6.31 -15.20 -1.44
C TRP A 350 -6.67 -15.01 -2.91
N ASP A 351 -7.62 -14.12 -3.19
CA ASP A 351 -7.92 -13.62 -4.53
C ASP A 351 -7.85 -12.08 -4.54
N ALA A 352 -8.22 -11.42 -5.63
CA ALA A 352 -8.13 -9.96 -5.69
C ALA A 352 -9.06 -9.21 -4.72
N THR A 353 -10.04 -9.88 -4.10
CA THR A 353 -10.90 -9.29 -3.07
C THR A 353 -10.26 -9.29 -1.70
N SER A 354 -9.38 -10.26 -1.41
CA SER A 354 -8.68 -10.41 -0.13
C SER A 354 -7.18 -10.12 -0.21
N PHE A 355 -6.62 -9.93 -1.41
CA PHE A 355 -5.24 -9.51 -1.61
C PHE A 355 -5.13 -8.34 -2.57
N ALA A 356 -4.85 -7.16 -2.00
CA ALA A 356 -4.75 -5.90 -2.72
C ALA A 356 -3.64 -5.88 -3.80
N GLY A 357 -2.68 -6.80 -3.75
CA GLY A 357 -1.66 -6.94 -4.77
C GLY A 357 -2.20 -7.47 -6.10
N PHE A 358 -3.20 -8.35 -6.09
CA PHE A 358 -3.72 -8.94 -7.33
C PHE A 358 -4.52 -7.95 -8.16
N TRP A 359 -4.48 -8.16 -9.48
CA TRP A 359 -5.22 -7.32 -10.41
C TRP A 359 -6.73 -7.45 -10.19
N TYR A 360 -7.41 -6.30 -10.18
CA TYR A 360 -8.84 -6.23 -10.02
C TYR A 360 -9.46 -5.16 -10.92
N ASP A 361 -10.38 -5.56 -11.78
CA ASP A 361 -11.24 -4.62 -12.50
C ASP A 361 -12.47 -4.30 -11.65
N LEU A 362 -12.45 -3.15 -10.99
CA LEU A 362 -13.51 -2.73 -10.10
C LEU A 362 -14.85 -2.53 -10.84
N LYS A 363 -14.82 -2.07 -12.10
CA LYS A 363 -15.99 -1.82 -12.93
C LYS A 363 -16.67 -3.15 -13.27
N ASP A 364 -15.94 -4.03 -13.94
CA ASP A 364 -16.48 -5.28 -14.49
C ASP A 364 -16.48 -6.45 -13.48
N ASN A 365 -15.98 -6.23 -12.25
CA ASN A 365 -15.79 -7.25 -11.21
C ASN A 365 -14.80 -8.35 -11.56
N LEU A 366 -13.86 -8.08 -12.45
CA LEU A 366 -12.98 -9.12 -12.97
C LEU A 366 -11.77 -9.31 -12.06
N LYS A 367 -11.48 -10.56 -11.76
CA LYS A 367 -10.30 -11.05 -11.05
C LYS A 367 -9.96 -12.42 -11.58
N THR A 368 -8.67 -12.74 -11.60
CA THR A 368 -8.16 -13.90 -12.32
C THR A 368 -7.16 -14.70 -11.51
N GLU A 369 -6.51 -14.07 -10.53
CA GLU A 369 -5.44 -14.63 -9.72
C GLU A 369 -5.96 -15.20 -8.40
N THR A 370 -5.45 -16.37 -8.00
CA THR A 370 -5.58 -16.91 -6.65
C THR A 370 -4.23 -17.43 -6.13
N LEU A 371 -3.96 -17.21 -4.84
CA LEU A 371 -2.85 -17.84 -4.12
C LEU A 371 -3.45 -18.72 -3.04
N ASN A 372 -3.07 -19.98 -3.03
CA ASN A 372 -3.66 -20.97 -2.14
C ASN A 372 -2.59 -21.70 -1.38
N ILE A 373 -2.91 -22.05 -0.14
CA ILE A 373 -2.04 -22.80 0.75
C ILE A 373 -2.86 -23.87 1.45
N THR A 374 -2.31 -25.07 1.56
CA THR A 374 -2.81 -26.11 2.47
C THR A 374 -1.72 -26.40 3.48
N VAL A 375 -2.06 -26.35 4.77
CA VAL A 375 -1.09 -26.61 5.84
C VAL A 375 -1.70 -27.61 6.81
N ALA A 376 -0.90 -28.56 7.26
CA ALA A 376 -1.26 -29.39 8.41
C ALA A 376 -1.30 -28.51 9.68
N SER A 377 -2.20 -28.83 10.61
CA SER A 377 -2.29 -28.07 11.86
C SER A 377 -0.98 -28.13 12.65
N GLY A 378 -0.60 -27.02 13.29
CA GLY A 378 0.52 -26.97 14.23
C GLY A 378 1.93 -26.88 13.63
N THR A 379 2.09 -26.71 12.31
CA THR A 379 3.41 -26.49 11.68
C THR A 379 3.55 -25.09 11.07
N ARG A 380 4.80 -24.61 11.01
CA ARG A 380 5.21 -23.39 10.29
C ARG A 380 5.77 -23.69 8.89
N THR A 381 5.72 -24.95 8.46
CA THR A 381 6.28 -25.41 7.19
C THR A 381 5.15 -25.73 6.22
N ILE A 382 5.21 -25.14 5.02
CA ILE A 382 4.34 -25.52 3.91
C ILE A 382 4.98 -26.73 3.24
N ALA A 383 4.23 -27.82 3.09
CA ALA A 383 4.72 -28.99 2.39
C ALA A 383 4.96 -28.70 0.90
N ALA A 384 5.79 -29.52 0.26
CA ALA A 384 5.90 -29.50 -1.20
C ALA A 384 4.50 -29.63 -1.84
N ASP A 385 4.29 -28.91 -2.94
CA ASP A 385 3.04 -28.84 -3.70
C ASP A 385 1.81 -28.29 -2.94
N ALA A 386 1.97 -27.85 -1.69
CA ALA A 386 0.88 -27.32 -0.87
C ALA A 386 0.78 -25.78 -0.89
N LEU A 387 1.59 -25.09 -1.70
CA LEU A 387 1.49 -23.67 -2.04
C LEU A 387 1.33 -23.58 -3.56
N TRP A 388 0.23 -23.00 -4.04
CA TRP A 388 0.03 -22.82 -5.47
C TRP A 388 -0.58 -21.47 -5.80
N TYR A 389 -0.02 -20.85 -6.84
CA TYR A 389 -0.58 -19.69 -7.50
C TYR A 389 -1.29 -20.17 -8.77
N ASN A 390 -2.53 -19.73 -8.97
CA ASN A 390 -3.31 -20.01 -10.16
C ASN A 390 -3.77 -18.69 -10.79
N THR A 391 -3.80 -18.65 -12.13
CA THR A 391 -4.48 -17.59 -12.86
C THR A 391 -5.32 -18.18 -13.97
N SER A 392 -6.49 -17.59 -14.22
CA SER A 392 -7.38 -17.97 -15.32
C SER A 392 -7.84 -16.73 -16.06
N LYS A 393 -7.97 -16.79 -17.38
CA LYS A 393 -8.51 -15.67 -18.15
C LYS A 393 -9.95 -15.34 -17.76
N ALA A 394 -10.29 -14.06 -17.83
CA ALA A 394 -11.67 -13.58 -17.80
C ALA A 394 -11.97 -12.81 -19.09
N GLU A 395 -13.21 -12.87 -19.56
CA GLU A 395 -13.61 -12.07 -20.74
C GLU A 395 -13.95 -10.65 -20.33
N LYS A 396 -13.49 -9.68 -21.13
CA LYS A 396 -13.79 -8.26 -21.01
C LYS A 396 -14.26 -7.72 -22.35
N THR A 397 -15.31 -6.91 -22.35
CA THR A 397 -15.84 -6.28 -23.56
C THR A 397 -14.93 -5.15 -24.01
N LEU A 398 -14.59 -5.10 -25.30
CA LEU A 398 -13.86 -3.97 -25.87
C LEU A 398 -14.65 -2.68 -25.68
N LYS A 399 -14.01 -1.62 -25.17
CA LYS A 399 -14.66 -0.31 -25.06
C LYS A 399 -15.20 0.20 -26.41
N VAL A 400 -14.52 -0.06 -27.52
CA VAL A 400 -15.00 0.31 -28.88
C VAL A 400 -16.32 -0.38 -29.25
N GLN A 401 -16.58 -1.60 -28.75
CA GLN A 401 -17.82 -2.35 -29.00
C GLN A 401 -19.02 -1.76 -28.24
N SER A 402 -18.77 -1.16 -27.07
CA SER A 402 -19.82 -0.60 -26.20
C SER A 402 -20.57 0.61 -26.80
N ASN A 403 -20.14 1.10 -27.97
CA ASN A 403 -20.72 2.23 -28.68
C ASN A 403 -21.78 1.87 -29.73
N ASN A 404 -22.39 0.68 -29.66
CA ASN A 404 -23.39 0.19 -30.63
C ASN A 404 -22.91 0.25 -32.09
N VAL A 405 -21.61 0.01 -32.30
CA VAL A 405 -21.06 -0.03 -33.65
C VAL A 405 -21.53 -1.32 -34.33
N SER A 406 -22.25 -1.21 -35.43
CA SER A 406 -22.51 -2.36 -36.30
C SER A 406 -21.19 -2.76 -36.95
N ASN A 407 -20.47 -3.76 -36.41
CA ASN A 407 -19.20 -4.17 -37.01
C ASN A 407 -18.97 -5.67 -36.97
N ASN A 408 -19.18 -6.28 -38.13
CA ASN A 408 -18.84 -7.66 -38.40
C ASN A 408 -17.32 -7.91 -38.29
N GLU A 409 -16.47 -6.92 -38.60
CA GLU A 409 -15.01 -7.06 -38.55
C GLU A 409 -14.47 -7.24 -37.11
N ILE A 410 -14.93 -6.44 -36.15
CA ILE A 410 -14.53 -6.57 -34.73
C ILE A 410 -14.99 -7.92 -34.18
N ASN A 411 -16.25 -8.29 -34.46
CA ASN A 411 -16.82 -9.55 -34.02
C ASN A 411 -16.10 -10.77 -34.62
N THR A 412 -15.65 -10.66 -35.85
CA THR A 412 -14.87 -11.72 -36.52
C THR A 412 -13.46 -11.81 -35.96
N ALA A 413 -12.82 -10.67 -35.68
CA ALA A 413 -11.44 -10.63 -35.25
C ALA A 413 -11.24 -11.09 -33.80
N PHE A 414 -12.08 -10.61 -32.87
CA PHE A 414 -11.90 -10.86 -31.42
C PHE A 414 -12.78 -12.01 -30.91
N SER A 415 -14.09 -11.79 -30.90
CA SER A 415 -15.11 -12.78 -30.57
C SER A 415 -16.45 -12.30 -31.08
N SER A 416 -17.44 -13.18 -31.27
CA SER A 416 -18.78 -12.82 -31.76
C SER A 416 -19.51 -11.76 -30.91
N THR A 417 -18.97 -11.41 -29.74
CA THR A 417 -19.48 -10.38 -28.82
C THR A 417 -18.50 -9.22 -28.60
N GLY A 418 -17.42 -9.12 -29.38
CA GLY A 418 -16.42 -8.05 -29.29
C GLY A 418 -15.66 -8.04 -27.97
N LYS A 419 -15.35 -9.23 -27.43
CA LYS A 419 -14.62 -9.40 -26.17
C LYS A 419 -13.19 -9.87 -26.38
N TYR A 420 -12.34 -9.50 -25.45
CA TYR A 420 -10.97 -10.01 -25.31
C TYR A 420 -10.79 -10.66 -23.94
N SER A 421 -9.75 -11.47 -23.80
CA SER A 421 -9.45 -12.16 -22.55
C SER A 421 -8.37 -11.41 -21.76
N VAL A 422 -8.65 -11.06 -20.52
CA VAL A 422 -7.70 -10.49 -19.56
C VAL A 422 -7.18 -11.55 -18.61
N VAL A 423 -5.90 -11.45 -18.24
CA VAL A 423 -5.21 -12.36 -17.31
C VAL A 423 -4.36 -11.52 -16.38
N GLY A 424 -4.57 -11.66 -15.08
CA GLY A 424 -3.64 -11.18 -14.07
C GLY A 424 -2.46 -12.15 -14.00
N TRP A 425 -1.25 -11.65 -14.15
CA TRP A 425 -0.04 -12.45 -14.05
C TRP A 425 0.96 -11.72 -13.16
N MET A 426 1.25 -12.32 -12.01
CA MET A 426 2.14 -11.74 -11.00
C MET A 426 1.73 -10.31 -10.65
N ALA A 427 0.47 -10.11 -10.27
CA ALA A 427 -0.09 -8.82 -9.87
C ALA A 427 -0.15 -7.73 -10.97
N GLN A 428 -0.01 -8.12 -12.25
CA GLN A 428 -0.08 -7.20 -13.39
C GLN A 428 -1.11 -7.67 -14.42
N PRO A 429 -1.90 -6.77 -15.03
CA PRO A 429 -2.83 -7.15 -16.09
C PRO A 429 -2.14 -7.41 -17.43
N TYR A 430 -2.57 -8.47 -18.10
CA TYR A 430 -2.20 -8.84 -19.45
C TYR A 430 -3.44 -9.22 -20.27
N ILE A 431 -3.25 -9.26 -21.59
CA ILE A 431 -4.22 -9.77 -22.56
C ILE A 431 -3.77 -11.16 -23.00
N ALA A 432 -4.69 -12.13 -22.99
CA ALA A 432 -4.44 -13.46 -23.53
C ALA A 432 -4.55 -13.44 -25.07
N ILE A 433 -3.44 -13.73 -25.74
CA ILE A 433 -3.35 -13.79 -27.20
C ILE A 433 -4.19 -14.97 -27.68
N LYS A 434 -5.15 -14.72 -28.58
CA LYS A 434 -6.11 -15.73 -29.07
C LYS A 434 -6.79 -16.51 -27.94
N ASN A 435 -7.04 -15.85 -26.81
CA ASN A 435 -7.64 -16.45 -25.62
C ASN A 435 -6.78 -17.56 -24.97
N ASN A 436 -5.47 -17.62 -25.24
CA ASN A 436 -4.54 -18.55 -24.62
C ASN A 436 -3.88 -17.91 -23.40
N ALA A 437 -4.22 -18.37 -22.19
CA ALA A 437 -3.75 -17.77 -20.93
C ALA A 437 -2.24 -17.94 -20.68
N ASN A 438 -1.56 -18.80 -21.45
CA ASN A 438 -0.10 -18.97 -21.43
C ASN A 438 0.63 -18.10 -22.48
N LYS A 439 -0.10 -17.31 -23.27
CA LYS A 439 0.46 -16.38 -24.27
C LYS A 439 -0.07 -14.98 -23.97
N LEU A 440 0.78 -14.15 -23.38
CA LEU A 440 0.37 -12.87 -22.80
C LEU A 440 0.99 -11.69 -23.54
N ALA A 441 0.20 -10.64 -23.76
CA ALA A 441 0.64 -9.35 -24.27
C ALA A 441 0.18 -8.22 -23.33
N LYS A 442 0.93 -7.12 -23.27
CA LYS A 442 0.49 -5.93 -22.52
C LYS A 442 -0.55 -5.17 -23.34
N LEU A 443 -1.55 -4.62 -22.65
CA LEU A 443 -2.47 -3.67 -23.24
C LEU A 443 -1.77 -2.30 -23.33
N ILE A 444 -1.66 -1.76 -24.54
CA ILE A 444 -1.01 -0.45 -24.76
C ILE A 444 -1.99 0.69 -24.51
N ILE A 445 -3.21 0.57 -25.06
CA ILE A 445 -4.24 1.60 -24.95
C ILE A 445 -5.65 0.99 -25.04
N GLU A 446 -6.61 1.59 -24.35
CA GLU A 446 -8.04 1.30 -24.53
C GLU A 446 -8.88 2.56 -24.25
N GLN A 447 -9.47 3.12 -25.31
CA GLN A 447 -10.31 4.32 -25.26
C GLN A 447 -11.80 3.95 -25.25
N GLY A 448 -12.57 4.64 -24.41
CA GLY A 448 -14.02 4.60 -24.33
C GLY A 448 -14.68 5.78 -25.04
N ASN A 449 -15.85 6.18 -24.55
CA ASN A 449 -16.72 7.15 -25.22
C ASN A 449 -16.62 8.57 -24.66
N ALA A 450 -15.88 8.76 -23.57
CA ALA A 450 -15.65 10.08 -22.97
C ALA A 450 -14.93 10.98 -23.97
N THR A 451 -15.36 12.24 -24.09
CA THR A 451 -14.79 13.22 -25.05
C THR A 451 -13.27 13.37 -24.87
N ALA A 452 -12.78 13.32 -23.63
CA ALA A 452 -11.36 13.42 -23.31
C ALA A 452 -10.53 12.21 -23.77
N GLU A 453 -11.16 11.06 -24.01
CA GLU A 453 -10.48 9.85 -24.49
C GLU A 453 -10.41 9.79 -26.02
N LYS A 454 -11.12 10.69 -26.74
CA LYS A 454 -11.10 10.71 -28.21
C LYS A 454 -9.79 11.28 -28.74
N LYS A 455 -9.29 10.71 -29.83
CA LYS A 455 -8.15 11.25 -30.57
C LYS A 455 -8.62 11.95 -31.84
N THR A 456 -8.20 13.20 -32.02
CA THR A 456 -8.29 13.91 -33.31
C THR A 456 -6.94 13.82 -34.02
N LEU A 457 -6.98 13.53 -35.32
CA LEU A 457 -5.81 13.57 -36.20
C LEU A 457 -6.10 14.49 -37.39
N THR A 458 -5.18 15.41 -37.65
CA THR A 458 -5.14 16.17 -38.91
C THR A 458 -4.43 15.34 -39.98
N VAL A 459 -4.78 15.55 -41.25
CA VAL A 459 -4.05 14.92 -42.37
C VAL A 459 -2.57 15.29 -42.29
N GLY A 460 -1.70 14.28 -42.36
CA GLY A 460 -0.25 14.41 -42.19
C GLY A 460 0.23 14.22 -40.75
N GLU A 461 -0.66 14.22 -39.76
CA GLU A 461 -0.29 13.92 -38.37
C GLU A 461 -0.10 12.42 -38.14
N THR A 462 0.84 12.10 -37.26
CA THR A 462 1.09 10.75 -36.76
C THR A 462 0.85 10.72 -35.27
N TRP A 463 -0.02 9.81 -34.84
CA TRP A 463 -0.23 9.50 -33.43
C TRP A 463 0.78 8.45 -32.97
N ASP A 464 1.60 8.77 -31.98
CA ASP A 464 2.29 7.75 -31.19
C ASP A 464 1.31 7.12 -30.20
N ILE A 465 0.97 5.85 -30.44
CA ILE A 465 0.05 5.06 -29.61
C ILE A 465 0.78 4.51 -28.38
N GLY A 466 2.10 4.34 -28.46
CA GLY A 466 2.92 3.72 -27.44
C GLY A 466 3.57 2.41 -27.89
N GLU A 467 4.65 2.04 -27.20
CA GLU A 467 5.52 0.91 -27.54
C GLU A 467 5.96 0.91 -29.02
N GLY A 468 6.10 2.06 -29.68
CA GLY A 468 6.53 2.15 -31.09
C GLY A 468 5.42 1.91 -32.12
N TRP A 469 4.18 1.71 -31.70
CA TRP A 469 3.02 1.72 -32.60
C TRP A 469 2.63 3.15 -32.95
N THR A 470 2.36 3.41 -34.23
CA THR A 470 1.91 4.71 -34.70
C THR A 470 0.77 4.62 -35.71
N LEU A 471 -0.18 5.55 -35.65
CA LEU A 471 -1.27 5.67 -36.62
C LEU A 471 -1.25 7.05 -37.28
N ALA A 472 -1.19 7.10 -38.60
CA ALA A 472 -1.17 8.36 -39.36
C ALA A 472 -2.39 8.49 -40.26
N ALA A 473 -2.96 9.70 -40.34
CA ALA A 473 -4.00 10.05 -41.30
C ALA A 473 -3.36 10.60 -42.57
N GLN A 474 -3.42 9.86 -43.68
CA GLN A 474 -2.76 10.23 -44.94
C GLN A 474 -3.61 11.17 -45.81
N SER A 475 -4.92 10.95 -45.85
CA SER A 475 -5.84 11.76 -46.64
C SER A 475 -7.28 11.56 -46.20
N ILE A 476 -8.14 12.54 -46.48
CA ILE A 476 -9.59 12.45 -46.29
C ILE A 476 -10.27 12.70 -47.64
N ASP A 477 -11.10 11.76 -48.08
CA ASP A 477 -12.04 12.00 -49.17
C ASP A 477 -13.34 12.57 -48.59
N ALA A 478 -13.46 13.89 -48.66
CA ALA A 478 -14.64 14.62 -48.22
C ALA A 478 -15.82 14.53 -49.18
N LYS A 479 -15.62 14.02 -50.41
CA LYS A 479 -16.65 13.86 -51.45
C LYS A 479 -17.31 12.47 -51.41
N ALA A 480 -16.64 11.47 -50.84
CA ALA A 480 -17.23 10.15 -50.60
C ALA A 480 -18.43 10.22 -49.63
N SER A 481 -19.39 9.31 -49.79
CA SER A 481 -20.54 9.15 -48.91
C SER A 481 -20.68 7.67 -48.49
N PRO A 482 -20.39 7.30 -47.23
CA PRO A 482 -19.85 8.16 -46.17
C PRO A 482 -18.46 8.70 -46.49
N ARG A 483 -18.05 9.81 -45.84
CA ARG A 483 -16.69 10.36 -45.97
C ARG A 483 -15.66 9.29 -45.63
N GLN A 484 -14.53 9.30 -46.31
CA GLN A 484 -13.50 8.28 -46.12
C GLN A 484 -12.19 8.88 -45.62
N VAL A 485 -11.44 8.13 -44.83
CA VAL A 485 -10.09 8.47 -44.39
C VAL A 485 -9.14 7.33 -44.72
N TRP A 486 -7.95 7.67 -45.21
CA TRP A 486 -6.86 6.72 -45.39
C TRP A 486 -5.94 6.74 -44.16
N LEU A 487 -5.89 5.62 -43.45
CA LEU A 487 -5.07 5.43 -42.26
C LEU A 487 -3.91 4.50 -42.55
N VAL A 488 -2.72 4.81 -42.02
CA VAL A 488 -1.53 3.97 -42.08
C VAL A 488 -1.10 3.61 -40.65
N LEU A 489 -1.05 2.31 -40.36
CA LEU A 489 -0.55 1.77 -39.11
C LEU A 489 0.90 1.30 -39.30
N SER A 490 1.79 1.74 -38.40
CA SER A 490 3.20 1.35 -38.43
C SER A 490 3.67 0.90 -37.05
N LYS A 491 4.72 0.10 -37.03
CA LYS A 491 5.43 -0.38 -35.84
C LYS A 491 6.91 -0.12 -36.04
N ASP A 492 7.52 0.64 -35.13
CA ASP A 492 8.94 1.00 -35.15
C ASP A 492 9.36 1.64 -36.50
N GLY A 493 8.48 2.50 -37.04
CA GLY A 493 8.68 3.18 -38.34
C GLY A 493 8.40 2.31 -39.57
N VAL A 494 8.10 1.02 -39.40
CA VAL A 494 7.79 0.11 -40.50
C VAL A 494 6.27 0.01 -40.67
N LYS A 495 5.78 0.31 -41.88
CA LYS A 495 4.36 0.15 -42.23
C LYS A 495 3.94 -1.30 -42.05
N LYS A 496 2.87 -1.51 -41.27
CA LYS A 496 2.27 -2.81 -41.01
C LYS A 496 1.02 -3.04 -41.84
N ASP A 497 0.17 -2.02 -41.94
CA ASP A 497 -1.08 -2.07 -42.70
C ASP A 497 -1.56 -0.65 -43.03
N ASP A 498 -2.43 -0.55 -44.03
CA ASP A 498 -3.15 0.67 -44.34
C ASP A 498 -4.53 0.40 -44.93
N LYS A 499 -5.50 1.24 -44.55
CA LYS A 499 -6.89 1.05 -44.94
C LYS A 499 -7.56 2.38 -45.23
N VAL A 500 -8.33 2.42 -46.31
CA VAL A 500 -9.32 3.47 -46.54
C VAL A 500 -10.61 3.02 -45.87
N ILE A 501 -11.04 3.72 -44.83
CA ILE A 501 -12.25 3.40 -44.08
C ILE A 501 -13.29 4.52 -44.20
N GLY A 502 -14.56 4.14 -44.24
CA GLY A 502 -15.68 5.07 -44.22
C GLY A 502 -16.02 5.53 -42.80
N GLN A 503 -16.53 6.75 -42.67
CA GLN A 503 -17.06 7.25 -41.41
C GLN A 503 -18.11 6.29 -40.84
N GLY A 504 -17.94 5.90 -39.58
CA GLY A 504 -18.83 4.96 -38.90
C GLY A 504 -18.47 3.47 -39.11
N THR A 505 -17.28 3.16 -39.61
CA THR A 505 -16.78 1.78 -39.78
C THR A 505 -15.50 1.55 -38.95
N SER A 506 -15.15 0.30 -38.66
CA SER A 506 -13.91 0.02 -37.92
C SER A 506 -12.72 -0.21 -38.85
N TYR A 507 -11.54 0.08 -38.32
CA TYR A 507 -10.29 -0.48 -38.81
C TYR A 507 -9.76 -1.46 -37.78
N VAL A 508 -9.72 -2.75 -38.15
CA VAL A 508 -9.04 -3.81 -37.39
C VAL A 508 -7.79 -4.23 -38.15
N TYR A 509 -6.66 -4.27 -37.45
CA TYR A 509 -5.42 -4.87 -37.96
C TYR A 509 -5.20 -6.25 -37.32
N ILE A 510 -4.96 -7.24 -38.18
CA ILE A 510 -4.71 -8.63 -37.83
C ILE A 510 -3.29 -9.00 -38.28
N GLU A 511 -2.41 -9.28 -37.31
CA GLU A 511 -1.06 -9.78 -37.59
C GLU A 511 -1.15 -11.27 -37.93
N LYS A 512 -0.55 -11.66 -39.06
CA LYS A 512 -0.68 -13.03 -39.60
C LYS A 512 -0.02 -14.06 -38.70
N SER A 513 1.07 -13.69 -38.04
CA SER A 513 1.77 -14.55 -37.10
C SER A 513 2.33 -13.74 -35.95
N PHE A 514 1.89 -14.07 -34.73
CA PHE A 514 2.39 -13.44 -33.52
C PHE A 514 2.40 -14.44 -32.35
N ALA A 515 3.50 -14.54 -31.63
CA ALA A 515 3.67 -15.47 -30.52
C ALA A 515 3.29 -16.94 -30.85
N GLY A 516 3.55 -17.36 -32.09
CA GLY A 516 3.20 -18.70 -32.58
C GLY A 516 1.70 -18.96 -32.74
N GLU A 517 0.88 -17.90 -32.81
CA GLU A 517 -0.53 -17.94 -33.19
C GLU A 517 -0.72 -17.32 -34.58
N THR A 518 -1.79 -17.72 -35.28
CA THR A 518 -2.20 -17.10 -36.55
C THR A 518 -3.37 -16.16 -36.37
N ASP A 519 -3.44 -15.16 -37.25
CA ASP A 519 -4.54 -14.20 -37.34
C ASP A 519 -4.86 -13.58 -35.98
N VAL A 520 -3.89 -12.86 -35.43
CA VAL A 520 -3.96 -12.22 -34.12
C VAL A 520 -4.36 -10.75 -34.28
N PRO A 521 -5.53 -10.34 -33.78
CA PRO A 521 -5.88 -8.92 -33.74
C PRO A 521 -4.92 -8.18 -32.81
N GLN A 522 -4.33 -7.09 -33.29
CA GLN A 522 -3.39 -6.27 -32.50
C GLN A 522 -3.83 -4.82 -32.36
N PHE A 523 -4.72 -4.35 -33.24
CA PHE A 523 -5.21 -2.98 -33.20
C PHE A 523 -6.64 -2.91 -33.73
N VAL A 524 -7.46 -2.06 -33.10
CA VAL A 524 -8.80 -1.74 -33.53
C VAL A 524 -9.11 -0.27 -33.24
N THR A 525 -9.73 0.41 -34.19
CA THR A 525 -10.26 1.77 -34.04
C THR A 525 -11.58 1.94 -34.81
N TYR A 526 -12.33 3.00 -34.49
CA TYR A 526 -13.66 3.33 -35.03
C TYR A 526 -13.77 4.82 -35.33
#